data_AF-A0A9J5XLP1-F1
#
_entry.id   AF-A0A9J5XLP1-F1
#
_cell.length_a   1.000
_cell.length_b   1.000
_cell.length_c   1.000
_cell.angle_alpha   90.00
_cell.angle_beta   90.00
_cell.angle_gamma   90.00
#
_symmetry.space_group_name_H-M   'P 1'
#
loop_
_entity.id
_entity.type
_entity.pdbx_description
1 polymer ?
#
loop_
_entity_poly.entity_id
_entity_poly.type
_entity_poly.pdbx_seq_one_letter_code
_entity_poly.pdbx_strand_id
1 'polypeptide(L)'
;MGDLSIETFTFASSSGKHVSIPNIVFGCGHDNGGSFTNVTSGIIGLGGGNVSIIVPMQLVTATLVTMLSCLVLASLLMHSINATRKDGTYGGLDLCYESREWYYDVPKIVAHFTNADLELSTSNIFTQVEEGIVCLTIVPGGNQISILGNMAQANFLIGYDLKANKLSFKPTDCTKY
;
A
#
# COMPACT_ATOMS: atom_id res chain seq x y z
N MET A 1 -2.85 1.42 23.65
CA MET A 1 -3.08 2.78 23.09
C MET A 1 -1.98 3.09 22.08
N GLY A 2 -2.19 4.01 21.14
CA GLY A 2 -1.23 4.30 20.06
C GLY A 2 -1.36 5.73 19.54
N ASP A 3 -0.33 6.23 18.86
CA ASP A 3 -0.36 7.52 18.16
C ASP A 3 -0.76 7.29 16.70
N LEU A 4 -1.72 8.08 16.21
CA LEU A 4 -2.20 8.03 14.83
C LEU A 4 -2.01 9.39 14.16
N SER A 5 -1.52 9.41 12.92
CA SER A 5 -1.60 10.53 11.99
C SER A 5 -2.55 10.19 10.85
N ILE A 6 -3.19 11.23 10.30
CA ILE A 6 -4.05 11.14 9.12
C ILE A 6 -3.44 11.98 8.03
N GLU A 7 -3.16 11.37 6.90
CA GLU A 7 -2.44 11.98 5.78
C GLU A 7 -3.23 11.87 4.46
N THR A 8 -2.80 12.61 3.44
CA THR A 8 -3.37 12.54 2.08
C THR A 8 -2.28 12.15 1.09
N PHE A 9 -2.42 11.01 0.43
CA PHE A 9 -1.42 10.51 -0.51
C PHE A 9 -1.85 10.82 -1.92
N THR A 10 -0.97 11.34 -2.78
CA THR A 10 -1.33 11.69 -4.16
C THR A 10 -0.57 10.86 -5.18
N PHE A 11 -1.23 9.87 -5.77
CA PHE A 11 -0.62 9.00 -6.76
C PHE A 11 -0.50 9.70 -8.12
N ALA A 12 0.73 9.98 -8.55
CA ALA A 12 1.01 10.41 -9.92
C ALA A 12 0.85 9.24 -10.90
N SER A 13 0.33 9.51 -12.10
CA SER A 13 0.29 8.57 -13.23
C SER A 13 1.14 9.11 -14.37
N SER A 14 1.69 8.24 -15.22
CA SER A 14 2.40 8.61 -16.46
C SER A 14 1.51 9.38 -17.45
N SER A 15 0.19 9.37 -17.24
CA SER A 15 -0.78 10.22 -17.96
C SER A 15 -0.77 11.70 -17.53
N GLY A 16 0.02 12.08 -16.51
CA GLY A 16 0.01 13.43 -15.92
C GLY A 16 -1.17 13.72 -15.00
N LYS A 17 -2.08 12.76 -14.81
CA LYS A 17 -3.19 12.86 -13.85
C LYS A 17 -2.76 12.36 -12.47
N HIS A 18 -3.11 13.11 -11.45
CA HIS A 18 -2.83 12.81 -10.05
C HIS A 18 -4.10 12.34 -9.32
N VAL A 19 -3.99 11.30 -8.48
CA VAL A 19 -5.09 10.79 -7.64
C VAL A 19 -4.76 11.02 -6.18
N SER A 20 -5.42 11.98 -5.55
CA SER A 20 -5.31 12.19 -4.12
C SER A 20 -6.26 11.27 -3.35
N ILE A 21 -5.71 10.49 -2.42
CA ILE A 21 -6.40 9.62 -1.49
C ILE A 21 -6.25 10.24 -0.10
N PRO A 22 -7.29 10.95 0.38
CA PRO A 22 -7.28 11.52 1.72
C PRO A 22 -7.54 10.44 2.77
N ASN A 23 -7.35 10.83 4.04
CA ASN A 23 -7.69 10.03 5.21
C ASN A 23 -6.92 8.71 5.31
N ILE A 24 -5.66 8.70 4.88
CA ILE A 24 -4.77 7.55 5.11
C ILE A 24 -4.31 7.60 6.57
N VAL A 25 -4.71 6.60 7.34
CA VAL A 25 -4.36 6.47 8.75
C VAL A 25 -3.03 5.71 8.84
N PHE A 26 -2.09 6.29 9.57
CA PHE A 26 -0.80 5.68 9.86
C PHE A 26 -0.41 5.93 11.32
N GLY A 27 0.26 5.00 11.99
CA GLY A 27 0.57 5.20 13.40
C GLY A 27 1.36 4.10 14.08
N CYS A 28 1.68 4.32 15.34
CA CYS A 28 2.43 3.42 16.20
C CYS A 28 1.56 2.95 17.37
N GLY A 29 1.53 1.64 17.63
CA GLY A 29 0.96 1.10 18.86
C GLY A 29 1.97 1.16 20.01
N HIS A 30 1.60 1.75 21.14
CA HIS A 30 2.43 1.82 22.36
C HIS A 30 2.27 0.62 23.28
N ASP A 31 1.11 -0.03 23.22
CA ASP A 31 0.75 -1.13 24.12
C ASP A 31 0.27 -2.31 23.28
N ASN A 32 1.24 -3.08 22.79
CA ASN A 32 1.03 -4.24 21.94
C ASN A 32 1.20 -5.50 22.79
N GLY A 33 0.12 -6.23 23.06
CA GLY A 33 0.16 -7.53 23.75
C GLY A 33 0.32 -8.69 22.75
N GLY A 34 1.19 -9.66 23.05
CA GLY A 34 1.41 -10.86 22.22
C GLY A 34 2.80 -11.49 22.41
N SER A 35 3.02 -12.65 21.82
CA SER A 35 4.36 -13.29 21.77
C SER A 35 5.03 -12.90 20.45
N PHE A 36 5.99 -11.98 20.52
CA PHE A 36 6.72 -11.47 19.37
C PHE A 36 8.14 -12.05 19.36
N THR A 37 8.56 -12.54 18.20
CA THR A 37 9.90 -13.09 18.01
C THR A 37 10.81 -12.03 17.40
N ASN A 38 12.13 -12.25 17.44
CA ASN A 38 13.12 -11.37 16.79
C ASN A 38 13.07 -11.39 15.25
N VAL A 39 12.16 -12.16 14.64
CA VAL A 39 11.91 -12.18 13.19
C VAL A 39 10.62 -11.46 12.79
N THR A 40 9.93 -10.79 13.73
CA THR A 40 8.66 -10.11 13.46
C THR A 40 8.91 -8.68 12.98
N SER A 41 8.71 -8.42 11.69
CA SER A 41 8.74 -7.07 11.10
C SER A 41 7.46 -6.29 11.45
N GLY A 42 7.39 -5.75 12.66
CA GLY A 42 6.28 -4.91 13.12
C GLY A 42 4.93 -5.65 13.25
N ILE A 43 3.98 -5.03 13.96
CA ILE A 43 2.61 -5.55 14.12
C ILE A 43 1.67 -4.51 13.53
N ILE A 44 0.89 -4.90 12.53
CA ILE A 44 -0.23 -4.09 12.07
C ILE A 44 -1.36 -4.30 13.07
N GLY A 45 -1.63 -3.27 13.88
CA GLY A 45 -2.63 -3.32 14.94
C GLY A 45 -4.06 -3.27 14.38
N LEU A 46 -4.84 -4.33 14.63
CA LEU A 46 -6.28 -4.38 14.40
C LEU A 46 -6.99 -3.66 15.56
N GLY A 47 -7.28 -2.38 15.40
CA GLY A 47 -7.96 -1.58 16.44
C GLY A 47 -9.44 -1.94 16.56
N GLY A 48 -9.92 -2.28 17.76
CA GLY A 48 -11.32 -2.66 18.09
C GLY A 48 -12.43 -1.60 17.90
N GLY A 49 -12.17 -0.52 17.16
CA GLY A 49 -13.18 0.51 16.83
C GLY A 49 -13.99 0.15 15.58
N ASN A 50 -14.88 1.05 15.13
CA ASN A 50 -15.66 0.86 13.88
C ASN A 50 -14.80 0.72 12.59
N VAL A 51 -13.48 0.83 12.74
CA VAL A 51 -12.45 0.64 11.72
C VAL A 51 -11.65 -0.66 11.91
N SER A 52 -12.14 -1.56 12.77
CA SER A 52 -11.70 -2.96 12.85
C SER A 52 -11.93 -3.65 11.52
N ILE A 53 -10.84 -3.84 10.79
CA ILE A 53 -10.89 -4.58 9.54
C ILE A 53 -10.68 -6.06 9.87
N ILE A 54 -11.78 -6.78 10.08
CA ILE A 54 -11.80 -8.25 10.03
C ILE A 54 -11.56 -8.63 8.56
N VAL A 55 -10.31 -8.54 8.08
CA VAL A 55 -9.94 -9.00 6.74
C VAL A 55 -9.17 -10.30 6.80
N PRO A 56 -9.34 -11.19 5.80
CA PRO A 56 -8.49 -12.37 5.65
C PRO A 56 -7.01 -11.97 5.65
N MET A 57 -6.15 -12.87 6.13
CA MET A 57 -4.71 -12.65 6.28
C MET A 57 -4.02 -12.16 4.99
N GLN A 58 -4.59 -12.44 3.81
CA GLN A 58 -4.13 -11.94 2.50
C GLN A 58 -4.43 -10.45 2.23
N LEU A 59 -5.41 -9.82 2.88
CA LEU A 59 -5.72 -8.40 2.64
C LEU A 59 -4.86 -7.46 3.50
N VAL A 60 -4.25 -7.97 4.58
CA VAL A 60 -3.38 -7.18 5.47
C VAL A 60 -2.08 -6.75 4.75
N THR A 61 -1.70 -7.46 3.68
CA THR A 61 -0.59 -7.06 2.81
C THR A 61 -0.97 -5.97 1.81
N ALA A 62 -2.25 -5.86 1.46
CA ALA A 62 -2.77 -4.90 0.50
C ALA A 62 -3.03 -3.53 1.13
N THR A 63 -2.94 -2.48 0.31
CA THR A 63 -3.32 -1.12 0.69
C THR A 63 -4.83 -0.96 0.49
N LEU A 64 -5.51 -0.45 1.52
CA LEU A 64 -6.94 -0.25 1.52
C LEU A 64 -7.25 1.22 1.26
N VAL A 65 -8.09 1.52 0.29
CA VAL A 65 -8.44 2.90 -0.03
C VAL A 65 -9.95 3.07 -0.17
N THR A 66 -10.43 4.31 -0.16
CA THR A 66 -11.86 4.55 -0.35
C THR A 66 -12.36 4.00 -1.69
N MET A 67 -13.62 3.57 -1.75
CA MET A 67 -14.24 3.06 -2.99
C MET A 67 -14.02 3.99 -4.20
N LEU A 68 -14.20 5.30 -4.01
CA LEU A 68 -14.04 6.30 -5.06
C LEU A 68 -12.57 6.40 -5.50
N SER A 69 -11.65 6.51 -4.54
CA SER A 69 -10.22 6.58 -4.84
C SER A 69 -9.71 5.32 -5.55
N CYS A 70 -10.20 4.14 -5.15
CA CYS A 70 -9.84 2.87 -5.78
C CYS A 70 -10.29 2.84 -7.25
N LEU A 71 -11.53 3.26 -7.52
CA LEU A 71 -12.09 3.28 -8.88
C LEU A 71 -11.32 4.22 -9.80
N VAL A 72 -10.98 5.42 -9.30
CA VAL A 72 -10.21 6.40 -10.08
C VAL A 72 -8.80 5.88 -10.35
N LEU A 73 -8.13 5.33 -9.34
CA LEU A 73 -6.78 4.76 -9.49
C LEU A 73 -6.76 3.61 -10.49
N ALA A 74 -7.68 2.65 -10.35
CA ALA A 74 -7.80 1.52 -11.27
C ALA A 74 -8.03 1.99 -12.72
N SER A 75 -8.92 2.98 -12.91
CA SER A 75 -9.18 3.56 -14.23
C SER A 75 -7.93 4.22 -14.84
N LEU A 76 -7.15 4.97 -14.08
CA LEU A 76 -5.91 5.55 -14.59
C LEU A 76 -4.85 4.50 -14.92
N LEU A 77 -4.70 3.48 -14.08
CA LEU A 77 -3.74 2.40 -14.30
C LEU A 77 -4.09 1.57 -15.54
N MET A 78 -5.38 1.31 -15.77
CA MET A 78 -5.88 0.65 -16.98
C MET A 78 -5.44 1.36 -18.28
N HIS A 79 -5.30 2.69 -18.27
CA HIS A 79 -4.92 3.46 -19.47
C HIS A 79 -3.43 3.77 -19.57
N SER A 80 -2.65 3.53 -18.50
CA SER A 80 -1.23 3.91 -18.43
C SER A 80 -0.28 2.73 -18.48
N ILE A 81 -0.74 1.52 -18.18
CA ILE A 81 0.07 0.30 -18.24
C ILE A 81 -0.10 -0.33 -19.62
N ASN A 82 0.99 -0.40 -20.39
CA ASN A 82 1.02 -1.07 -21.69
C ASN A 82 1.20 -2.59 -21.52
N ALA A 83 0.18 -3.26 -20.98
CA ALA A 83 0.18 -4.72 -20.76
C ALA A 83 -1.21 -5.32 -21.02
N THR A 84 -1.24 -6.61 -21.35
CA THR A 84 -2.50 -7.35 -21.55
C THR A 84 -3.22 -7.49 -20.23
N ARG A 85 -4.40 -6.88 -20.09
CA ARG A 85 -5.27 -7.09 -18.92
C ARG A 85 -5.78 -8.52 -18.90
N LYS A 86 -5.79 -9.14 -17.72
CA LYS A 86 -6.50 -10.40 -17.47
C LYS A 86 -7.79 -10.13 -16.72
N ASP A 87 -8.91 -10.56 -17.32
CA ASP A 87 -10.20 -10.53 -16.67
C ASP A 87 -10.31 -11.66 -15.63
N GLY A 88 -11.05 -11.39 -14.56
CA GLY A 88 -11.24 -12.29 -13.44
C GLY A 88 -10.65 -11.76 -12.14
N THR A 89 -10.84 -12.54 -11.08
CA THR A 89 -10.30 -12.26 -9.74
C THR A 89 -9.26 -13.32 -9.41
N TYR A 90 -8.03 -12.91 -9.17
CA TYR A 90 -6.91 -13.80 -8.87
C TYR A 90 -6.37 -13.46 -7.49
N GLY A 91 -6.33 -14.43 -6.56
CA GLY A 91 -5.89 -14.17 -5.19
C GLY A 91 -6.70 -13.09 -4.44
N GLY A 92 -7.94 -12.82 -4.88
CA GLY A 92 -8.79 -11.75 -4.33
C GLY A 92 -8.54 -10.36 -4.92
N LEU A 93 -7.79 -10.26 -6.02
CA LEU A 93 -7.45 -9.01 -6.70
C LEU A 93 -8.06 -8.97 -8.11
N ASP A 94 -8.63 -7.82 -8.50
CA ASP A 94 -9.44 -7.68 -9.72
C ASP A 94 -8.72 -6.96 -10.89
N LEU A 95 -7.66 -6.21 -10.59
CA LEU A 95 -6.88 -5.51 -11.61
C LEU A 95 -5.55 -6.23 -11.84
N CYS A 96 -5.55 -7.12 -12.85
CA CYS A 96 -4.43 -8.00 -13.15
C CYS A 96 -3.96 -7.88 -14.61
N TYR A 97 -2.68 -8.16 -14.83
CA TYR A 97 -1.99 -8.09 -16.12
C TYR A 97 -1.13 -9.34 -16.37
N GLU A 98 -1.02 -9.75 -17.63
CA GLU A 98 -0.20 -10.88 -18.08
C GLU A 98 1.27 -10.47 -18.21
N SER A 99 2.14 -11.09 -17.42
CA SER A 99 3.53 -10.68 -17.21
C SER A 99 4.47 -11.79 -17.63
N ARG A 100 5.41 -11.49 -18.53
CA ARG A 100 6.47 -12.45 -18.93
C ARG A 100 7.79 -12.19 -18.21
N GLU A 101 7.98 -10.97 -17.74
CA GLU A 101 9.11 -10.51 -16.94
C GLU A 101 8.55 -9.64 -15.81
N TRP A 102 9.14 -9.70 -14.63
CA TRP A 102 8.76 -9.06 -13.35
C TRP A 102 8.70 -7.52 -13.39
N TYR A 103 8.74 -6.91 -14.57
CA TYR A 103 8.81 -5.48 -14.79
C TYR A 103 7.91 -5.06 -15.95
N TYR A 104 6.97 -4.19 -15.67
CA TYR A 104 6.39 -3.31 -16.67
C TYR A 104 6.86 -1.89 -16.41
N ASP A 105 6.79 -1.05 -17.43
CA ASP A 105 6.69 0.41 -17.24
C ASP A 105 5.33 0.70 -16.56
N VAL A 106 5.29 0.43 -15.27
CA VAL A 106 4.22 0.88 -14.39
C VAL A 106 4.45 2.37 -14.16
N PRO A 107 3.40 3.20 -14.24
CA PRO A 107 3.54 4.62 -13.91
C PRO A 107 4.17 4.80 -12.54
N LYS A 108 5.07 5.78 -12.43
CA LYS A 108 5.69 6.15 -11.14
C LYS A 108 4.63 6.58 -10.15
N ILE A 109 4.47 5.81 -9.09
CA ILE A 109 3.50 6.05 -8.03
C ILE A 109 4.24 6.74 -6.87
N VAL A 110 3.85 7.96 -6.53
CA VAL A 110 4.45 8.72 -5.41
C VAL A 110 3.39 8.94 -4.34
N ALA A 111 3.76 8.79 -3.08
CA ALA A 111 2.96 9.18 -1.93
C ALA A 111 3.52 10.50 -1.37
N HIS A 112 2.77 11.58 -1.52
CA HIS A 112 3.15 12.90 -1.02
C HIS A 112 2.73 13.06 0.44
N PHE A 113 3.68 13.44 1.29
CA PHE A 113 3.50 13.85 2.68
C PHE A 113 3.80 15.34 2.80
N THR A 114 3.38 15.99 3.88
CA THR A 114 3.55 17.45 4.09
C THR A 114 4.97 17.96 3.84
N ASN A 115 6.00 17.12 4.06
CA ASN A 115 7.41 17.48 3.86
C ASN A 115 8.26 16.37 3.20
N ALA A 116 7.64 15.40 2.52
CA ALA A 116 8.37 14.29 1.93
C ALA A 116 7.59 13.64 0.79
N ASP A 117 8.30 13.17 -0.23
CA ASP A 117 7.74 12.35 -1.29
C ASP A 117 8.29 10.93 -1.15
N LEU A 118 7.40 9.94 -1.10
CA LEU A 118 7.75 8.54 -1.06
C LEU A 118 7.41 7.90 -2.40
N GLU A 119 8.41 7.71 -3.25
CA GLU A 119 8.28 6.98 -4.51
C GLU A 119 8.15 5.47 -4.23
N LEU A 120 7.02 4.89 -4.63
CA LEU A 120 6.74 3.46 -4.51
C LEU A 120 7.18 2.75 -5.79
N SER A 121 7.90 1.64 -5.62
CA SER A 121 8.29 0.78 -6.74
C SER A 121 7.13 -0.14 -7.15
N THR A 122 7.22 -0.76 -8.33
CA THR A 122 6.23 -1.77 -8.79
C THR A 122 6.00 -2.86 -7.75
N SER A 123 7.06 -3.33 -7.08
CA SER A 123 6.96 -4.36 -6.04
C SER A 123 6.19 -3.93 -4.79
N ASN A 124 5.97 -2.62 -4.60
CA ASN A 124 5.21 -2.09 -3.47
C ASN A 124 3.70 -2.07 -3.72
N ILE A 125 3.28 -2.17 -4.98
CA ILE A 125 1.89 -1.92 -5.42
C ILE A 125 1.33 -3.06 -6.29
N PHE A 126 2.18 -3.91 -6.88
CA PHE A 126 1.80 -5.08 -7.64
C PHE A 126 2.41 -6.33 -7.00
N THR A 127 1.64 -7.41 -6.96
CA THR A 127 2.12 -8.73 -6.55
C THR A 127 1.87 -9.74 -7.64
N GLN A 128 2.78 -10.71 -7.78
CA GLN A 128 2.53 -11.89 -8.59
C GLN A 128 1.62 -12.83 -7.81
N VAL A 129 0.50 -13.23 -8.40
CA VAL A 129 -0.47 -14.14 -7.78
C VAL A 129 -0.35 -15.56 -8.34
N GLU A 130 0.04 -15.68 -9.61
CA GLU A 130 0.29 -16.93 -10.31
C GLU A 130 1.42 -16.72 -11.34
N GLU A 131 1.93 -17.81 -11.93
CA GLU A 131 2.94 -17.71 -12.98
C GLU A 131 2.42 -16.86 -14.14
N GLY A 132 3.12 -15.76 -14.40
CA GLY A 132 2.77 -14.79 -15.42
C GLY A 132 1.51 -13.94 -15.20
N ILE A 133 0.98 -13.87 -13.96
CA ILE A 133 -0.12 -12.96 -13.61
C ILE A 133 0.29 -12.08 -12.44
N VAL A 134 0.32 -10.76 -12.65
CA VAL A 134 0.51 -9.77 -11.59
C VAL A 134 -0.75 -8.96 -11.38
N CYS A 135 -1.03 -8.58 -10.14
CA CYS A 135 -2.24 -7.87 -9.77
C CYS A 135 -1.94 -6.69 -8.85
N LEU A 136 -2.73 -5.62 -9.00
CA LEU A 136 -2.68 -4.44 -8.14
C LEU A 136 -3.09 -4.83 -6.71
N THR A 137 -2.27 -4.48 -5.72
CA THR A 137 -2.52 -4.72 -4.29
C THR A 137 -3.15 -3.52 -3.58
N ILE A 138 -3.85 -2.67 -4.32
CA ILE A 138 -4.64 -1.56 -3.78
C ILE A 138 -6.10 -1.92 -4.01
N VAL A 139 -6.83 -2.13 -2.93
CA VAL A 139 -8.21 -2.67 -2.95
C VAL A 139 -9.15 -1.76 -2.16
N PRO A 140 -10.46 -1.82 -2.42
CA PRO A 140 -11.42 -1.03 -1.67
C PRO A 140 -11.50 -1.45 -0.20
N GLY A 141 -11.36 -0.49 0.72
CA GLY A 141 -11.40 -0.69 2.18
C GLY A 141 -12.67 -0.16 2.86
N GLY A 142 -13.63 0.38 2.12
CA GLY A 142 -14.80 1.09 2.64
C GLY A 142 -14.79 2.58 2.29
N ASN A 143 -15.51 3.40 3.07
CA ASN A 143 -15.78 4.80 2.68
C ASN A 143 -15.12 5.87 3.57
N GLN A 144 -14.52 5.51 4.71
CA GLN A 144 -14.15 6.52 5.73
C GLN A 144 -12.65 6.70 5.91
N ILE A 145 -11.85 5.63 5.87
CA ILE A 145 -10.41 5.69 6.03
C ILE A 145 -9.71 4.82 5.00
N SER A 146 -8.46 5.19 4.71
CA SER A 146 -7.55 4.42 3.88
C SER A 146 -6.39 3.92 4.76
N ILE A 147 -5.82 2.76 4.44
CA ILE A 147 -4.74 2.11 5.20
C ILE A 147 -3.62 1.72 4.24
N LEU A 148 -2.39 2.12 4.55
CA LEU A 148 -1.21 1.72 3.80
C LEU A 148 -0.79 0.30 4.16
N GLY A 149 -0.87 -0.63 3.21
CA GLY A 149 -0.58 -2.04 3.44
C GLY A 149 0.90 -2.35 3.61
N ASN A 150 1.22 -3.55 4.11
CA ASN A 150 2.60 -4.00 4.31
C ASN A 150 3.43 -3.98 3.02
N MET A 151 2.83 -4.35 1.88
CA MET A 151 3.55 -4.38 0.60
C MET A 151 4.03 -2.97 0.20
N ALA A 152 3.20 -1.97 0.45
CA ALA A 152 3.54 -0.57 0.19
C ALA A 152 4.67 -0.04 1.08
N GLN A 153 4.99 -0.75 2.17
CA GLN A 153 6.05 -0.43 3.12
C GLN A 153 7.33 -1.24 2.90
N ALA A 154 7.29 -2.29 2.08
CA ALA A 154 8.43 -3.15 1.81
C ALA A 154 9.60 -2.39 1.17
N ASN A 155 10.84 -2.81 1.45
CA ASN A 155 12.07 -2.15 0.97
C ASN A 155 12.24 -0.69 1.45
N PHE A 156 11.67 -0.36 2.60
CA PHE A 156 11.95 0.88 3.31
C PHE A 156 12.33 0.59 4.76
N LEU A 157 13.36 1.27 5.24
CA LEU A 157 13.53 1.47 6.68
C LEU A 157 12.60 2.62 7.07
N ILE A 158 11.61 2.30 7.90
CA ILE A 158 10.62 3.27 8.39
C ILE A 158 10.99 3.66 9.82
N GLY A 159 11.40 4.92 9.99
CA GLY A 159 11.79 5.47 11.28
C GLY A 159 10.66 6.28 11.91
N TYR A 160 10.29 5.94 13.14
CA TYR A 160 9.30 6.64 13.95
C TYR A 160 10.00 7.41 15.07
N ASP A 161 9.98 8.73 15.00
CA ASP A 161 10.42 9.60 16.09
C ASP A 161 9.20 10.12 16.85
N LEU A 162 8.86 9.44 17.93
CA LEU A 162 7.71 9.76 18.79
C LEU A 162 7.90 11.04 19.61
N LYS A 163 9.15 11.52 19.78
CA LYS A 163 9.41 12.78 20.50
C LYS A 163 9.24 13.97 19.57
N ALA A 164 9.72 13.84 18.33
CA ALA A 164 9.59 14.88 17.32
C ALA A 164 8.29 14.79 16.50
N ASN A 165 7.44 13.78 16.76
CA ASN A 165 6.25 13.45 15.95
C ASN A 165 6.57 13.37 14.46
N LYS A 166 7.68 12.69 14.13
CA LYS A 166 8.20 12.63 12.76
C LYS A 166 8.28 11.21 12.25
N LEU A 167 7.75 11.02 11.04
CA LEU A 167 7.92 9.81 10.25
C LEU A 167 9.03 10.02 9.21
N SER A 168 9.83 8.98 8.97
CA SER A 168 10.91 9.01 7.99
C SER A 168 10.98 7.71 7.20
N PHE A 169 11.26 7.83 5.92
CA PHE A 169 11.41 6.70 5.00
C PHE A 169 12.81 6.73 4.41
N LYS A 170 13.47 5.58 4.39
CA LYS A 170 14.74 5.40 3.70
C LYS A 170 14.66 4.16 2.80
N PRO A 171 14.73 4.32 1.46
CA PRO A 171 14.81 3.19 0.54
C PRO A 171 15.93 2.25 0.95
N THR A 172 15.66 0.95 1.01
CA THR A 172 16.62 -0.07 1.45
C THR A 172 16.31 -1.38 0.75
N ASP A 173 17.34 -2.09 0.30
CA ASP A 173 17.20 -3.45 -0.18
C ASP A 173 17.17 -4.40 1.01
N CYS A 174 15.96 -4.82 1.43
CA CYS A 174 15.76 -5.69 2.58
C CYS A 174 16.28 -7.12 2.36
N THR A 175 16.64 -7.51 1.13
CA THR A 175 17.20 -8.84 0.84
C THR A 175 18.68 -8.97 1.21
N LYS A 176 19.34 -7.85 1.52
CA LYS A 176 20.76 -7.79 1.88
C LYS A 176 21.03 -7.97 3.39
N TYR A 177 20.01 -8.33 4.17
CA TYR A 177 20.07 -8.44 5.62
C TYR A 177 19.47 -9.77 6.10
#